data_AF-A0A4U3F705-F1
#
_entry.id   AF-A0A4U3F705-F1
#
_cell.length_a   1.000
_cell.length_b   1.000
_cell.length_c   1.000
_cell.angle_alpha   90.00
_cell.angle_beta   90.00
_cell.angle_gamma   90.00
#
_symmetry.space_group_name_H-M   'P 1'
#
loop_
_entity.id
_entity.type
_entity.pdbx_description
1 polymer ?
#
loop_
_entity_poly.entity_id
_entity_poly.type
_entity_poly.pdbx_seq_one_letter_code
_entity_poly.pdbx_strand_id
1 'polypeptide(L)'
;MQILFSINEIQELKDCQELFEDMKVDDVEVTCFQIIDDLIHKKDIYPPEYNAYASEQFELAVELLKKIEWFDSSRLEQMLPKVKQLLVSTNSS
;
A
#
# COMPACT_ATOMS: atom_id res chain seq x y z
N MET A 1 14.97 -5.29 11.80
CA MET A 1 15.20 -5.59 10.37
C MET A 1 14.66 -4.40 9.59
N GLN A 2 15.45 -3.73 8.76
CA GLN A 2 14.95 -2.61 7.95
C GLN A 2 14.35 -3.19 6.68
N ILE A 3 13.06 -2.94 6.44
CA ILE A 3 12.39 -3.35 5.21
C ILE A 3 12.84 -2.38 4.12
N LEU A 4 13.43 -2.92 3.04
CA LEU A 4 13.94 -2.12 1.93
C LEU A 4 13.01 -2.28 0.73
N PHE A 5 12.41 -1.16 0.34
CA PHE A 5 11.71 -1.01 -0.93
C PHE A 5 12.70 -0.45 -1.94
N SER A 6 12.70 -1.03 -3.14
CA SER A 6 13.45 -0.51 -4.28
C SER A 6 12.78 0.73 -4.85
N ILE A 7 13.53 1.52 -5.62
CA ILE A 7 13.01 2.72 -6.28
C ILE A 7 11.80 2.40 -7.16
N ASN A 8 11.84 1.26 -7.88
CA ASN A 8 10.74 0.84 -8.74
C ASN A 8 9.49 0.46 -7.95
N GLU A 9 9.65 -0.15 -6.78
CA GLU A 9 8.52 -0.46 -5.88
C GLU A 9 7.91 0.82 -5.31
N ILE A 10 8.74 1.81 -4.96
CA ILE A 10 8.26 3.11 -4.50
C ILE A 10 7.53 3.86 -5.62
N GLN A 11 8.05 3.83 -6.85
CA GLN A 11 7.39 4.45 -7.99
C GLN A 11 6.05 3.77 -8.28
N GLU A 12 5.98 2.45 -8.21
CA GLU A 12 4.72 1.69 -8.40
C GLU A 12 3.64 2.13 -7.40
N LEU A 13 4.01 2.35 -6.14
CA LEU A 13 3.08 2.83 -5.11
C LEU A 13 2.54 4.23 -5.44
N LYS A 14 3.39 5.12 -5.97
CA LYS A 14 2.99 6.47 -6.37
C LYS A 14 2.09 6.45 -7.59
N ASP A 15 2.43 5.66 -8.59
CA ASP A 15 1.61 5.49 -9.79
C ASP A 15 0.21 4.95 -9.39
N CYS A 16 0.16 3.99 -8.47
CA CYS A 16 -1.11 3.49 -7.94
C CYS A 16 -1.84 4.52 -7.08
N GLN A 17 -1.12 5.32 -6.30
CA GLN A 17 -1.74 6.40 -5.53
C GLN A 17 -2.44 7.39 -6.46
N GLU A 18 -1.81 7.78 -7.57
CA GLU A 18 -2.42 8.66 -8.58
C GLU A 18 -3.63 7.98 -9.25
N LEU A 19 -3.57 6.68 -9.55
CA LEU A 19 -4.68 5.93 -10.14
C LEU A 19 -5.91 5.85 -9.22
N PHE A 20 -5.70 5.83 -7.91
CA PHE A 20 -6.75 5.72 -6.89
C PHE A 20 -7.07 7.06 -6.22
N GLU A 21 -6.51 8.17 -6.71
CA GLU A 21 -6.79 9.51 -6.22
C GLU A 21 -8.29 9.80 -6.31
N ASP A 22 -8.87 10.36 -5.24
CA ASP A 22 -10.31 10.62 -5.07
C ASP A 22 -11.23 9.38 -5.19
N MET A 23 -10.68 8.17 -5.29
CA MET A 23 -11.48 6.95 -5.37
C MET A 23 -12.06 6.58 -3.99
N LYS A 24 -13.35 6.24 -3.99
CA LYS A 24 -14.07 5.75 -2.81
C LYS A 24 -14.70 4.39 -3.08
N VAL A 25 -14.65 3.54 -2.07
CA VAL A 25 -15.37 2.25 -2.02
C VAL A 25 -16.27 2.32 -0.79
N ASP A 26 -17.59 2.21 -0.97
CA ASP A 26 -18.57 2.32 0.12
C ASP A 26 -18.43 3.61 0.97
N ASP A 27 -18.29 4.77 0.30
CA ASP A 27 -18.05 6.09 0.89
C ASP A 27 -16.70 6.26 1.63
N VAL A 28 -15.86 5.24 1.58
CA VAL A 28 -14.56 5.20 2.23
C VAL A 28 -13.45 5.40 1.21
N GLU A 29 -12.58 6.37 1.45
CA GLU A 29 -11.48 6.73 0.54
C GLU A 29 -10.38 5.65 0.52
N VAL A 30 -9.83 5.40 -0.67
CA VAL A 30 -8.72 4.46 -0.85
C VAL A 30 -7.41 5.17 -0.52
N THR A 31 -6.89 4.95 0.68
CA THR A 31 -5.71 5.66 1.20
C THR A 31 -4.51 4.76 1.46
N CYS A 32 -4.61 3.45 1.16
CA CYS A 32 -3.55 2.50 1.46
C CYS A 32 -2.20 2.84 0.82
N PHE A 33 -2.19 3.29 -0.45
CA PHE A 33 -0.95 3.64 -1.15
C PHE A 33 -0.25 4.84 -0.50
N GLN A 34 -1.01 5.89 -0.15
CA GLN A 34 -0.49 7.04 0.59
C GLN A 34 0.07 6.63 1.95
N ILE A 35 -0.68 5.82 2.73
CA ILE A 35 -0.23 5.36 4.05
C ILE A 35 1.08 4.56 3.93
N ILE A 36 1.17 3.65 2.95
CA ILE A 36 2.37 2.84 2.74
C ILE A 36 3.56 3.70 2.32
N ASP A 37 3.40 4.61 1.36
CA ASP A 37 4.46 5.52 0.91
C ASP A 37 4.97 6.40 2.07
N ASP A 38 4.04 6.95 2.85
CA ASP A 38 4.36 7.72 4.04
C ASP A 38 5.13 6.87 5.06
N LEU A 39 4.71 5.66 5.38
CA LEU A 39 5.42 4.78 6.32
C LEU A 39 6.82 4.38 5.84
N ILE A 40 7.03 4.29 4.53
CA ILE A 40 8.35 4.05 3.92
C ILE A 40 9.28 5.25 4.17
N HIS A 41 8.77 6.47 4.02
CA HIS A 41 9.57 7.71 4.04
C HIS A 41 9.63 8.40 5.41
N LYS A 42 8.59 8.24 6.23
CA LYS A 42 8.36 8.94 7.50
C LYS A 42 7.75 7.94 8.49
N LYS A 43 8.51 7.58 9.51
CA LYS A 43 8.00 6.68 10.55
C LYS A 43 6.99 7.42 11.44
N ASP A 44 5.95 6.69 11.86
CA ASP A 44 5.05 7.03 12.97
C ASP A 44 4.11 8.24 12.76
N ILE A 45 3.67 8.49 11.53
CA ILE A 45 2.69 9.55 11.23
C ILE A 45 1.23 9.11 11.29
N TYR A 46 0.96 7.80 11.27
CA TYR A 46 -0.39 7.26 11.37
C TYR A 46 -0.55 6.43 12.65
N PRO A 47 -1.71 6.52 13.33
CA PRO A 47 -2.01 5.62 14.44
C PRO A 47 -2.00 4.15 13.99
N PRO A 48 -1.57 3.20 14.85
CA PRO A 48 -1.48 1.77 14.53
C PRO A 48 -2.77 1.15 13.95
N GLU A 49 -3.94 1.67 14.32
CA GLU A 49 -5.24 1.22 13.80
C GLU A 49 -5.38 1.37 12.28
N TYR A 50 -4.70 2.35 11.67
CA TYR A 50 -4.69 2.54 10.23
C TYR A 50 -3.89 1.48 9.48
N ASN A 51 -2.99 0.75 10.17
CA ASN A 51 -2.15 -0.26 9.54
C ASN A 51 -2.96 -1.48 9.09
N ALA A 52 -3.91 -1.94 9.92
CA ALA A 52 -4.80 -3.04 9.57
C ALA A 52 -5.66 -2.69 8.35
N TYR A 53 -6.21 -1.48 8.37
CA TYR A 53 -7.02 -0.94 7.30
C TYR A 53 -6.24 -0.77 5.97
N ALA A 54 -5.03 -0.19 6.02
CA ALA A 54 -4.17 -0.06 4.84
C ALA A 54 -3.77 -1.42 4.27
N SER A 55 -3.56 -2.43 5.11
CA SER A 55 -3.25 -3.79 4.66
C SER A 55 -4.42 -4.40 3.89
N GLU A 56 -5.65 -4.28 4.40
CA GLU A 56 -6.85 -4.81 3.75
C GLU A 56 -7.12 -4.10 2.42
N GLN A 57 -7.08 -2.77 2.42
CA GLN A 57 -7.26 -2.00 1.20
C GLN A 57 -6.19 -2.29 0.14
N PHE A 58 -4.93 -2.48 0.54
CA PHE A 58 -3.87 -2.82 -0.40
C PHE A 58 -4.08 -4.21 -1.01
N GLU A 59 -4.47 -5.21 -0.21
CA GLU A 59 -4.84 -6.53 -0.74
C GLU A 59 -5.99 -6.45 -1.74
N LEU A 60 -7.05 -5.72 -1.42
CA LEU A 60 -8.19 -5.52 -2.31
C LEU A 60 -7.78 -4.79 -3.59
N ALA A 61 -6.95 -3.75 -3.51
CA ALA A 61 -6.45 -3.02 -4.67
C ALA A 61 -5.64 -3.92 -5.59
N VAL A 62 -4.76 -4.77 -5.05
CA VAL A 62 -4.01 -5.76 -5.84
C VAL A 62 -4.96 -6.75 -6.53
N GLU A 63 -5.96 -7.27 -5.83
CA GLU A 63 -6.96 -8.17 -6.41
C GLU A 63 -7.84 -7.52 -7.49
N LEU A 64 -8.10 -6.22 -7.38
CA LEU A 64 -8.80 -5.45 -8.40
C LEU A 64 -7.92 -5.25 -9.64
N LEU A 65 -6.69 -4.79 -9.44
CA LEU A 65 -5.73 -4.52 -10.52
C LEU A 65 -5.35 -5.78 -11.30
N LYS A 66 -5.26 -6.93 -10.63
CA LYS A 66 -5.09 -8.26 -11.27
C LYS A 66 -6.13 -8.59 -12.35
N LYS A 67 -7.35 -8.05 -12.21
CA LYS A 67 -8.46 -8.32 -13.14
C LYS A 67 -8.42 -7.41 -14.37
N ILE A 68 -7.53 -6.42 -14.38
CA ILE A 68 -7.41 -5.46 -15.46
C ILE A 68 -6.35 -5.96 -16.44
N GLU A 69 -6.77 -6.44 -17.62
CA GLU A 69 -5.88 -7.10 -18.59
C GLU A 69 -4.69 -6.24 -19.05
N TRP A 70 -4.83 -4.92 -19.08
CA TRP A 70 -3.78 -4.01 -19.55
C TRP A 70 -2.80 -3.60 -18.45
N PHE A 71 -3.06 -3.94 -17.19
CA PHE A 71 -2.22 -3.57 -16.05
C PHE A 71 -1.40 -4.76 -15.57
N ASP A 72 -0.07 -4.60 -15.48
CA ASP A 72 0.82 -5.63 -14.92
C ASP A 72 0.90 -5.51 -13.40
N SER A 73 0.06 -6.27 -12.69
CA SER A 73 0.01 -6.29 -11.23
C SER A 73 1.16 -7.07 -10.56
N SER A 74 2.05 -7.71 -11.33
CA SER A 74 3.03 -8.66 -10.79
C SER A 74 3.95 -8.03 -9.74
N ARG A 75 4.29 -6.74 -9.88
CA ARG A 75 5.11 -6.04 -8.91
C ARG A 75 4.37 -5.80 -7.60
N LEU A 76 3.14 -5.31 -7.65
CA LEU A 76 2.33 -5.11 -6.43
C LEU A 76 2.10 -6.41 -5.68
N GLU A 77 1.90 -7.51 -6.41
CA GLU A 77 1.77 -8.86 -5.84
C GLU A 77 3.03 -9.28 -5.09
N GLN A 78 4.20 -9.05 -5.68
CA GLN A 78 5.49 -9.34 -5.03
C GLN A 78 5.75 -8.45 -3.82
N MET A 79 5.15 -7.25 -3.79
CA MET A 79 5.28 -6.31 -2.68
C MET A 79 4.38 -6.67 -1.49
N LEU A 80 3.31 -7.45 -1.66
CA LEU A 80 2.37 -7.83 -0.59
C LEU A 80 3.07 -8.29 0.70
N PRO A 81 4.05 -9.22 0.69
CA PRO A 81 4.72 -9.65 1.90
C PRO A 81 5.53 -8.53 2.57
N LYS A 82 6.14 -7.64 1.79
CA LYS A 82 6.91 -6.50 2.32
C LYS A 82 6.00 -5.46 2.97
N VAL A 83 4.87 -5.16 2.33
CA VAL A 83 3.85 -4.26 2.87
C VAL A 83 3.28 -4.80 4.17
N LYS A 84 2.92 -6.10 4.23
CA LYS A 84 2.47 -6.74 5.48
C LYS A 84 3.51 -6.61 6.60
N GLN A 85 4.78 -6.87 6.30
CA GLN A 85 5.84 -6.71 7.29
C GLN A 85 5.98 -5.25 7.76
N LEU A 86 5.84 -4.27 6.86
CA LEU A 86 5.94 -2.84 7.19
C LEU A 86 4.84 -2.44 8.17
N LEU A 87 3.60 -2.85 7.89
CA LEU A 87 2.41 -2.54 8.68
C LEU A 87 2.39 -3.27 10.03
N VAL A 88 3.01 -4.45 10.14
CA VAL A 88 3.16 -5.16 11.42
C VAL A 88 4.28 -4.55 12.27
N SER A 89 5.40 -4.17 11.65
CA SER A 89 6.57 -3.64 12.38
C SER A 89 6.30 -2.29 13.04
N THR A 90 5.35 -1.52 12.51
CA THR A 90 4.91 -0.21 13.02
C THR A 90 3.92 -0.33 14.18
N ASN A 91 3.27 -1.48 14.37
CA ASN A 91 2.41 -1.75 15.54
C ASN A 91 3.19 -2.06 16.83
N SER A 92 4.50 -2.28 16.72
CA SER A 92 5.34 -2.78 17.83
C SER A 92 6.22 -1.70 18.48
N SER A 93 5.99 -0.43 18.13
CA SER A 93 6.68 0.75 18.70
C SER A 93 5.71 1.54 19.59
#